data_AF-A0A7K7N969-F1
#
_entry.id   AF-A0A7K7N969-F1
#
_cell.length_a   1.000
_cell.length_b   1.000
_cell.length_c   1.000
_cell.angle_alpha   90.00
_cell.angle_beta   90.00
_cell.angle_gamma   90.00
#
_symmetry.space_group_name_H-M   'P 1'
#
loop_
_entity.id
_entity.type
_entity.pdbx_description
1 polymer ?
#
loop_
_entity_poly.entity_id
_entity_poly.type
_entity_poly.pdbx_seq_one_letter_code
_entity_poly.pdbx_strand_id
1 'polypeptide(L)'
;AAPAGAVSFGVKHTEGVSVEVACRGQAEVESAPGSRMQWPLDEGTVLRISMSQASTEVNDNKVTVSFYAEGGQPINQAGVFLTGIGISLDVDADRDGVVEKNNPNKASWTWGPEGHGAILLVSCDKESP
;
A
#
# COMPACT_ATOMS: atom_id res chain seq x y z
N ALA A 1 -13.82 14.82 -5.39
CA ALA A 1 -12.64 15.71 -5.30
C ALA A 1 -12.47 16.55 -6.57
N ALA A 2 -12.75 16.00 -7.75
CA ALA A 2 -12.78 16.80 -8.97
C ALA A 2 -13.84 17.92 -8.88
N PRO A 3 -13.50 19.17 -9.23
CA PRO A 3 -14.45 20.26 -9.32
C PRO A 3 -15.36 20.09 -10.55
N ALA A 4 -16.51 20.79 -10.56
CA ALA A 4 -17.36 20.87 -11.74
C ALA A 4 -16.59 21.45 -12.94
N GLY A 5 -16.75 20.86 -14.12
CA GLY A 5 -16.06 21.26 -15.35
C GLY A 5 -14.68 20.64 -15.55
N ALA A 6 -14.21 19.77 -14.65
CA ALA A 6 -13.02 18.95 -14.87
C ALA A 6 -13.28 17.87 -15.93
N VAL A 7 -12.39 17.73 -16.90
CA VAL A 7 -12.48 16.72 -17.98
C VAL A 7 -11.30 15.74 -17.99
N SER A 8 -10.16 16.14 -17.44
CA SER A 8 -8.99 15.28 -17.30
C SER A 8 -8.27 15.56 -15.99
N PHE A 9 -7.38 14.63 -15.62
CA PHE A 9 -6.53 14.78 -14.46
C PHE A 9 -5.11 14.30 -14.75
N GLY A 10 -4.14 14.82 -14.00
CA GLY A 10 -2.76 14.37 -13.99
C GLY A 10 -2.34 14.03 -12.57
N VAL A 11 -1.36 13.14 -12.44
CA VAL A 11 -0.92 12.63 -11.13
C VAL A 11 0.58 12.85 -11.00
N LYS A 12 0.99 13.35 -9.84
CA LYS A 12 2.39 13.40 -9.41
C LYS A 12 2.51 12.76 -8.05
N HIS A 13 3.58 12.03 -7.81
CA HIS A 13 3.84 11.39 -6.52
C HIS A 13 5.32 11.43 -6.17
N THR A 14 5.62 11.23 -4.90
CA THR A 14 6.99 11.03 -4.39
C THR A 14 7.55 9.67 -4.81
N GLU A 15 8.88 9.51 -4.76
CA GLU A 15 9.57 8.30 -5.19
C GLU A 15 9.18 7.04 -4.39
N GLY A 16 8.90 7.18 -3.09
CA GLY A 16 8.47 6.08 -2.21
C GLY A 16 7.04 5.57 -2.46
N VAL A 17 6.35 6.13 -3.45
CA VAL A 17 4.97 5.79 -3.80
C VAL A 17 4.93 5.33 -5.25
N SER A 18 4.22 4.24 -5.52
CA SER A 18 3.83 3.82 -6.86
C SER A 18 2.35 4.12 -7.06
N VAL A 19 2.00 4.65 -8.24
CA VAL A 19 0.61 4.96 -8.59
C VAL A 19 0.27 4.36 -9.94
N GLU A 20 -0.85 3.64 -9.96
CA GLU A 20 -1.44 3.05 -11.15
C GLU A 20 -2.81 3.66 -11.39
N VAL A 21 -3.07 4.03 -12.64
CA VAL A 21 -4.38 4.48 -13.08
C VAL A 21 -5.13 3.29 -13.67
N ALA A 22 -6.25 2.92 -13.04
CA ALA A 22 -7.08 1.82 -13.49
C ALA A 22 -8.44 2.35 -13.96
N CYS A 23 -8.82 2.03 -15.20
CA CYS A 23 -10.08 2.43 -15.81
C CYS A 23 -10.98 1.20 -15.90
N ARG A 24 -12.13 1.22 -15.20
CA ARG A 24 -13.10 0.11 -15.22
C ARG A 24 -12.48 -1.28 -14.96
N GLY A 25 -11.47 -1.32 -14.08
CA GLY A 25 -10.77 -2.54 -13.68
C GLY A 25 -9.64 -3.00 -14.61
N GLN A 26 -9.38 -2.29 -15.71
CA GLN A 26 -8.18 -2.51 -16.53
C GLN A 26 -7.07 -1.55 -16.07
N ALA A 27 -5.93 -2.13 -15.69
CA ALA A 27 -4.70 -1.41 -15.41
C ALA A 27 -4.20 -0.77 -16.71
N GLU A 28 -4.27 0.55 -16.84
CA GLU A 28 -3.89 1.20 -18.09
C GLU A 28 -2.41 1.59 -18.09
N VAL A 29 -1.93 2.27 -17.05
CA VAL A 29 -0.57 2.84 -17.03
C VAL A 29 -0.08 3.05 -15.58
N GLU A 30 1.14 2.59 -15.28
CA GLU A 30 1.90 3.05 -14.12
C GLU A 30 2.42 4.47 -14.39
N SER A 31 2.06 5.42 -13.52
CA SER A 31 2.59 6.78 -13.64
C SER A 31 4.01 6.82 -13.12
N ALA A 32 4.96 7.37 -13.90
CA ALA A 32 6.30 7.62 -13.39
C ALA A 32 6.33 8.87 -12.48
N PRO A 33 7.23 8.91 -11.48
CA PRO A 33 7.43 10.09 -10.64
C PRO A 33 7.68 11.35 -11.48
N GLY A 34 6.86 12.38 -11.30
CA GLY A 34 6.98 13.65 -12.03
C GLY A 34 6.49 13.62 -13.48
N SER A 35 5.88 12.54 -13.95
CA SER A 35 5.27 12.47 -15.29
C SER A 35 4.18 13.54 -15.46
N ARG A 36 4.03 14.05 -16.70
CA ARG A 36 2.98 15.00 -17.10
C ARG A 36 1.85 14.32 -17.87
N MET A 37 1.73 13.00 -17.76
CA MET A 37 0.61 12.28 -18.37
C MET A 37 -0.71 12.79 -17.79
N GLN A 38 -1.70 12.90 -18.67
CA GLN A 38 -3.06 13.24 -18.32
C GLN A 38 -3.96 12.09 -18.75
N TRP A 39 -4.93 11.78 -17.91
CA TRP A 39 -5.94 10.77 -18.13
C TRP A 39 -7.32 11.41 -18.16
N PRO A 40 -8.25 10.89 -18.96
CA PRO A 40 -9.63 11.37 -18.96
C PRO A 40 -10.27 11.13 -17.60
N LEU A 41 -11.11 12.06 -17.17
CA LEU A 41 -11.87 11.95 -15.93
C LEU A 41 -13.18 11.20 -16.21
N ASP A 42 -13.09 9.87 -16.26
CA ASP A 42 -14.22 8.99 -16.56
C ASP A 42 -14.80 8.30 -15.31
N GLU A 43 -16.06 7.91 -15.38
CA GLU A 43 -16.68 7.09 -14.35
C GLU A 43 -16.01 5.71 -14.26
N GLY A 44 -15.60 5.33 -13.05
CA GLY A 44 -14.92 4.07 -12.80
C GLY A 44 -13.39 4.13 -12.96
N THR A 45 -12.82 5.31 -13.23
CA THR A 45 -11.38 5.53 -13.14
C THR A 45 -10.96 5.71 -11.69
N VAL A 46 -10.00 4.90 -11.22
CA VAL A 46 -9.49 4.92 -9.86
C VAL A 46 -7.97 4.95 -9.85
N LEU A 47 -7.40 5.51 -8.77
CA LEU A 47 -5.97 5.47 -8.51
C LEU A 47 -5.68 4.34 -7.52
N ARG A 48 -4.81 3.42 -7.90
CA ARG A 48 -4.25 2.41 -6.99
C ARG A 48 -2.88 2.89 -6.53
N ILE A 49 -2.77 3.13 -5.22
CA ILE A 49 -1.59 3.69 -4.59
C ILE A 49 -0.94 2.60 -3.73
N SER A 50 0.36 2.38 -3.90
CA SER A 50 1.12 1.42 -3.11
C SER A 50 2.47 2.01 -2.64
N MET A 51 2.98 1.47 -1.54
CA MET A 51 4.29 1.79 -0.98
C MET A 51 5.02 0.47 -0.70
N SER A 52 6.31 0.41 -1.01
CA SER A 52 7.14 -0.79 -0.79
C SER A 52 8.04 -0.69 0.44
N GLN A 53 8.12 0.49 1.06
CA GLN A 53 8.97 0.78 2.20
C GLN A 53 8.23 1.64 3.21
N ALA A 54 8.62 1.53 4.49
CA ALA A 54 8.12 2.40 5.54
C ALA A 54 8.66 3.83 5.36
N SER A 55 7.87 4.81 5.77
CA SER A 55 8.25 6.21 5.84
C SER A 55 9.36 6.44 6.86
N THR A 56 10.25 7.39 6.59
CA THR A 56 11.26 7.86 7.56
C THR A 56 10.72 9.01 8.40
N GLU A 57 9.82 9.83 7.84
CA GLU A 57 9.21 10.97 8.52
C GLU A 57 7.69 10.97 8.32
N VAL A 58 6.97 11.68 9.20
CA VAL A 58 5.51 11.83 9.05
C VAL A 58 5.21 12.66 7.80
N ASN A 59 4.31 12.16 6.95
CA ASN A 59 3.87 12.78 5.69
C ASN A 59 5.00 13.01 4.66
N ASP A 60 6.06 12.21 4.71
CA ASP A 60 7.16 12.26 3.74
C ASP A 60 6.76 11.82 2.32
N ASN A 61 5.66 11.07 2.22
CA ASN A 61 5.11 10.58 0.96
C ASN A 61 3.83 11.30 0.58
N LYS A 62 3.67 11.62 -0.71
CA LYS A 62 2.53 12.39 -1.20
C LYS A 62 2.13 11.97 -2.61
N VAL A 63 0.83 11.94 -2.85
CA VAL A 63 0.22 11.93 -4.18
C VAL A 63 -0.53 13.24 -4.39
N THR A 64 -0.32 13.90 -5.52
CA THR A 64 -1.01 15.11 -5.94
C THR A 64 -1.74 14.86 -7.24
N VAL A 65 -3.05 15.02 -7.23
CA VAL A 65 -3.91 14.95 -8.40
C VAL A 65 -4.23 16.38 -8.85
N SER A 66 -3.90 16.72 -10.09
CA SER A 66 -4.25 17.99 -10.71
C SER A 66 -5.41 17.78 -11.67
N PHE A 67 -6.45 18.61 -11.58
CA PHE A 67 -7.62 18.56 -12.46
C PHE A 67 -7.54 19.66 -13.51
N TYR A 68 -7.97 19.35 -14.72
CA TYR A 68 -7.93 20.25 -15.87
C TYR A 68 -9.32 20.37 -16.50
N ALA A 69 -9.66 21.60 -16.90
CA ALA A 69 -10.83 21.86 -17.72
C ALA A 69 -10.53 21.56 -19.20
N GLU A 70 -11.57 21.64 -20.02
CA GLU A 70 -11.44 21.59 -21.48
C GLU A 70 -10.45 22.67 -21.96
N GLY A 71 -9.58 22.32 -22.92
CA GLY A 71 -8.46 23.16 -23.33
C GLY A 71 -7.21 23.06 -22.46
N GLY A 72 -7.21 22.21 -21.42
CA GLY A 72 -6.01 21.87 -20.63
C GLY A 72 -5.65 22.88 -19.54
N GLN A 73 -6.55 23.82 -19.21
CA GLN A 73 -6.33 24.77 -18.14
C GLN A 73 -6.42 24.06 -16.77
N PRO A 74 -5.41 24.19 -15.88
CA PRO A 74 -5.50 23.65 -14.53
C PRO A 74 -6.54 24.43 -13.72
N ILE A 75 -7.45 23.71 -13.07
CA ILE A 75 -8.58 24.30 -12.33
C ILE A 75 -8.55 24.01 -10.84
N ASN A 76 -8.01 22.86 -10.42
CA ASN A 76 -7.88 22.53 -9.00
C ASN A 76 -6.83 21.42 -8.77
N GLN A 77 -6.44 21.23 -7.51
CA GLN A 77 -5.60 20.13 -7.07
C GLN A 77 -6.16 19.50 -5.80
N ALA A 78 -5.97 18.19 -5.67
CA ALA A 78 -6.18 17.43 -4.44
C ALA A 78 -4.90 16.70 -4.07
N GLY A 79 -4.57 16.67 -2.78
CA GLY A 79 -3.39 15.99 -2.25
C GLY A 79 -3.76 14.92 -1.24
N VAL A 80 -3.04 13.80 -1.30
CA VAL A 80 -3.05 12.75 -0.28
C VAL A 80 -1.64 12.68 0.28
N PHE A 81 -1.50 12.88 1.58
CA PHE A 81 -0.24 12.69 2.31
C PHE A 81 -0.29 11.32 3.00
N LEU A 82 0.82 10.59 2.92
CA LEU A 82 0.93 9.21 3.35
C LEU A 82 2.09 9.11 4.35
N THR A 83 1.87 8.30 5.39
CA THR A 83 2.93 7.84 6.31
C THR A 83 2.83 6.32 6.36
N GLY A 84 3.76 5.64 5.71
CA GLY A 84 3.79 4.18 5.64
C GLY A 84 4.49 3.58 6.86
N ILE A 85 3.88 2.58 7.49
CA ILE A 85 4.51 1.82 8.59
C ILE A 85 4.38 0.31 8.33
N GLY A 86 5.42 -0.44 8.68
CA GLY A 86 5.38 -1.91 8.67
C GLY A 86 4.93 -2.43 10.03
N ILE A 87 3.82 -3.17 10.07
CA ILE A 87 3.34 -3.84 11.28
C ILE A 87 3.28 -5.33 11.01
N SER A 88 3.99 -6.10 11.83
CA SER A 88 3.97 -7.56 11.78
C SER A 88 4.10 -8.11 13.19
N LEU A 89 3.16 -8.94 13.60
CA LEU A 89 3.32 -9.79 14.79
C LEU A 89 3.83 -11.15 14.31
N ASP A 90 5.03 -11.51 14.74
CA ASP A 90 5.77 -12.67 14.26
C ASP A 90 5.93 -13.70 15.36
N VAL A 91 5.94 -14.97 14.96
CA VAL A 91 6.05 -16.16 15.82
C VAL A 91 6.89 -17.19 15.07
N ASP A 92 7.49 -18.13 15.80
CA ASP A 92 8.15 -19.33 15.26
C ASP A 92 7.09 -20.26 14.62
N ALA A 93 6.78 -20.08 13.34
CA ALA A 93 5.76 -20.85 12.64
C ALA A 93 6.33 -22.03 11.82
N ASP A 94 7.63 -22.07 11.57
CA ASP A 94 8.31 -23.19 10.92
C ASP A 94 8.94 -24.20 11.89
N ARG A 95 8.88 -23.91 13.20
CA ARG A 95 9.20 -24.80 14.32
C ARG A 95 10.69 -25.13 14.42
N ASP A 96 11.54 -24.18 14.06
CA ASP A 96 13.00 -24.30 14.21
C ASP A 96 13.53 -23.75 15.56
N GLY A 97 12.65 -23.13 16.36
CA GLY A 97 12.96 -22.52 17.64
C GLY A 97 13.30 -21.02 17.59
N VAL A 98 13.23 -20.38 16.43
CA VAL A 98 13.54 -18.97 16.20
C VAL A 98 12.33 -18.25 15.59
N VAL A 99 12.05 -17.02 16.03
CA VAL A 99 10.98 -16.21 15.43
C VAL A 99 11.43 -15.66 14.08
N GLU A 100 10.79 -16.11 13.01
CA GLU A 100 11.01 -15.69 11.63
C GLU A 100 10.19 -14.44 11.25
N LYS A 101 10.71 -13.65 10.30
CA LYS A 101 10.06 -12.41 9.86
C LYS A 101 8.87 -12.70 8.94
N ASN A 102 7.67 -12.34 9.41
CA ASN A 102 6.42 -12.38 8.65
C ASN A 102 6.19 -13.69 7.86
N ASN A 103 6.25 -14.85 8.53
CA ASN A 103 5.94 -16.12 7.88
C ASN A 103 4.54 -16.08 7.25
N PRO A 104 4.38 -16.44 5.97
CA PRO A 104 3.09 -16.41 5.29
C PRO A 104 2.04 -17.34 5.93
N ASN A 105 2.48 -18.35 6.67
CA ASN A 105 1.62 -19.37 7.28
C ASN A 105 1.28 -19.09 8.75
N LYS A 106 1.82 -18.03 9.37
CA LYS A 106 1.68 -17.72 10.81
C LYS A 106 0.25 -17.53 11.32
N ALA A 107 -0.71 -17.34 10.41
CA ALA A 107 -2.13 -17.19 10.72
C ALA A 107 -2.90 -18.52 10.80
N SER A 108 -2.23 -19.66 10.62
CA SER A 108 -2.87 -20.98 10.59
C SER A 108 -1.99 -22.04 11.26
N TRP A 109 -2.59 -23.19 11.57
CA TRP A 109 -1.89 -24.30 12.22
C TRP A 109 -2.26 -25.62 11.54
N THR A 110 -1.26 -26.40 11.13
CA THR A 110 -1.46 -27.66 10.40
C THR A 110 -0.59 -28.78 10.95
N TRP A 111 -1.15 -29.99 10.95
CA TRP A 111 -0.43 -31.21 11.31
C TRP A 111 0.45 -31.70 10.15
N GLY A 112 1.44 -32.54 10.47
CA GLY A 112 2.27 -33.25 9.49
C GLY A 112 3.72 -32.73 9.40
N PRO A 113 4.59 -33.44 8.68
CA PRO A 113 6.00 -33.06 8.49
C PRO A 113 6.16 -31.73 7.75
N GLU A 114 5.25 -31.42 6.81
CA GLU A 114 5.17 -30.13 6.11
C GLU A 114 4.20 -29.15 6.80
N GLY A 115 3.76 -29.47 8.03
CA GLY A 115 2.84 -28.65 8.79
C GLY A 115 3.54 -27.44 9.42
N HIS A 116 2.77 -26.40 9.70
CA HIS A 116 3.27 -25.11 10.18
C HIS A 116 2.41 -24.58 11.34
N GLY A 117 2.83 -23.46 11.90
CA GLY A 117 2.17 -22.77 13.00
C GLY A 117 2.90 -22.99 14.32
N ALA A 118 2.94 -21.90 15.10
CA ALA A 118 3.64 -21.86 16.37
C ALA A 118 3.02 -22.80 17.40
N ILE A 119 3.85 -23.23 18.35
CA ILE A 119 3.48 -24.14 19.43
C ILE A 119 3.56 -23.38 20.74
N LEU A 120 2.55 -23.56 21.60
CA LEU A 120 2.53 -22.98 22.94
C LEU A 120 2.55 -24.10 23.99
N LEU A 121 3.46 -24.00 24.95
CA LEU A 121 3.54 -24.91 26.08
C LEU A 121 2.74 -24.35 27.26
N VAL A 122 2.13 -25.25 28.02
CA VAL A 122 1.57 -24.90 29.34
C VAL A 122 2.74 -24.86 30.33
N SER A 123 2.96 -23.71 30.98
CA SER A 123 3.92 -23.61 32.10
C SER A 123 3.29 -24.21 33.35
N CYS A 124 3.59 -25.50 33.58
CA CYS A 124 3.13 -26.28 34.73
C CYS A 124 4.22 -26.42 35.82
N ASP A 125 5.38 -25.83 35.60
CA ASP A 125 6.50 -25.82 36.53
C ASP A 125 6.39 -24.65 37.52
N LYS A 126 7.30 -24.62 38.50
CA LYS A 126 7.42 -23.54 39.47
C LYS A 126 8.81 -22.94 39.37
N GLU A 127 8.92 -21.76 38.77
CA GLU A 127 10.23 -21.12 38.59
C GLU A 127 10.88 -20.68 39.91
N SER A 128 10.07 -20.25 40.89
CA SER A 128 10.54 -19.77 42.20
C SER A 128 10.15 -20.73 43.34
N PRO A 129 11.00 -20.97 44.36
CA PRO A 129 10.75 -21.92 45.45
C PRO A 129 9.49 -21.69 46.29
#